data_AF-A0A2N2M987-F1
#
_entry.id   AF-A0A2N2M987-F1
#
_cell.length_a   1.000
_cell.length_b   1.000
_cell.length_c   1.000
_cell.angle_alpha   90.00
_cell.angle_beta   90.00
_cell.angle_gamma   90.00
#
_symmetry.space_group_name_H-M   'P 1'
#
loop_
_entity.id
_entity.type
_entity.pdbx_description
1 polymer ?
#
loop_
_entity_poly.entity_id
_entity_poly.type
_entity_poly.pdbx_seq_one_letter_code
_entity_poly.pdbx_strand_id
1 'polypeptide(L)'
;FSLIDIGLELKKSKWVSINGAGVLPEFQGRGGMALLYDEMEKTIKDFGFIHGEMTQVAETAGQMRKDLINLGGQPYKNHRVYHKKIA
;
A
#
# COMPACT_ATOMS: atom_id res chain seq x y z
N PHE A 1 -8.07 -26.43 -12.54
CA PHE A 1 -8.39 -25.21 -11.80
C PHE A 1 -9.90 -25.07 -11.73
N SER A 2 -10.48 -25.34 -10.57
CA SER A 2 -11.89 -25.10 -10.25
C SER A 2 -12.04 -23.76 -9.52
N LEU A 3 -13.27 -23.26 -9.41
CA LEU A 3 -13.57 -22.04 -8.64
C LEU A 3 -13.22 -22.19 -7.15
N ILE A 4 -13.29 -23.41 -6.61
CA ILE A 4 -12.92 -23.72 -5.22
C ILE A 4 -11.41 -23.50 -5.03
N ASP A 5 -10.59 -23.90 -6.01
CA ASP A 5 -9.14 -23.72 -5.96
C ASP A 5 -8.76 -22.23 -5.92
N ILE A 6 -9.47 -21.40 -6.69
CA ILE A 6 -9.28 -19.94 -6.68
C ILE A 6 -9.63 -19.38 -5.30
N GLY A 7 -10.78 -19.78 -4.73
CA GLY A 7 -11.20 -19.33 -3.40
C GLY A 7 -10.23 -19.72 -2.28
N LEU A 8 -9.61 -20.90 -2.38
CA LEU A 8 -8.57 -21.33 -1.44
C LEU A 8 -7.26 -20.56 -1.66
N GLU A 9 -6.85 -20.30 -2.90
CA GLU A 9 -5.64 -19.51 -3.20
C GLU A 9 -5.74 -18.06 -2.71
N LEU A 10 -6.92 -17.44 -2.78
CA LEU A 10 -7.13 -16.09 -2.23
C LEU A 10 -6.78 -16.00 -0.74
N LYS A 11 -6.88 -17.10 0.02
CA LYS A 11 -6.53 -17.16 1.45
C LYS A 11 -5.06 -17.48 1.72
N LYS A 12 -4.28 -17.88 0.70
CA LYS A 12 -2.86 -18.27 0.88
C LYS A 12 -1.89 -17.10 0.79
N SER A 13 -2.26 -16.02 0.10
CA SER A 13 -1.38 -14.87 -0.03
C SER A 13 -1.12 -14.24 1.34
N LYS A 14 0.16 -14.09 1.68
CA LYS A 14 0.63 -13.37 2.87
C LYS A 14 0.85 -11.88 2.61
N TRP A 15 0.64 -11.44 1.36
CA TRP A 15 0.91 -10.10 0.86
C TRP A 15 -0.40 -9.38 0.54
N VAL A 16 -0.44 -8.08 0.86
CA VAL A 16 -1.48 -7.15 0.42
C VAL A 16 -0.87 -5.93 -0.23
N SER A 17 -1.43 -5.52 -1.38
CA SER A 17 -1.07 -4.26 -2.04
C SER A 17 -2.00 -3.16 -1.56
N ILE A 18 -1.42 -2.12 -0.99
CA ILE A 18 -2.11 -0.94 -0.50
C ILE A 18 -2.04 0.11 -1.62
N ASN A 19 -3.20 0.62 -2.03
CA ASN A 19 -3.23 1.62 -3.10
C ASN A 19 -2.66 2.96 -2.63
N GLY A 20 -3.39 3.61 -1.71
CA GLY A 20 -2.99 4.89 -1.17
C GLY A 20 -4.15 5.50 -0.40
N ALA A 21 -3.80 6.45 0.46
CA ALA A 21 -4.75 7.25 1.19
C ALA A 21 -4.23 8.68 1.28
N GLY A 22 -5.10 9.64 1.57
CA GLY A 22 -4.74 11.04 1.56
C GLY A 22 -5.60 11.87 2.50
N VAL A 23 -5.02 12.99 2.94
CA VAL A 23 -5.68 14.01 3.76
C VAL A 23 -5.68 15.31 2.97
N LEU A 24 -6.84 15.98 2.94
CA LEU A 24 -6.97 17.27 2.26
C LEU A 24 -5.95 18.29 2.83
N PRO A 25 -5.41 19.20 2.01
CA PRO A 25 -4.35 20.12 2.42
C PRO A 25 -4.64 20.89 3.71
N GLU A 26 -5.87 21.36 3.90
CA GLU A 26 -6.32 22.12 5.07
C GLU A 26 -6.29 21.34 6.39
N PHE A 27 -6.26 20.00 6.32
CA PHE A 27 -6.21 19.09 7.47
C PHE A 27 -4.84 18.44 7.69
N GLN A 28 -3.83 18.79 6.88
CA GLN A 28 -2.46 18.31 7.07
C GLN A 28 -1.81 18.91 8.33
N GLY A 29 -0.82 18.20 8.89
CA GLY A 29 -0.10 18.64 10.09
C GLY A 29 -0.89 18.50 11.41
N ARG A 30 -2.10 17.90 11.37
CA ARG A 30 -2.99 17.73 12.54
C ARG A 30 -3.02 16.31 13.10
N GLY A 31 -2.14 15.42 12.63
CA GLY A 31 -2.07 14.02 13.06
C GLY A 31 -3.03 13.05 12.36
N GLY A 32 -3.91 13.51 11.46
CA GLY A 32 -4.88 12.65 10.76
C GLY A 32 -4.24 11.52 9.94
N MET A 33 -3.10 11.77 9.28
CA MET A 33 -2.34 10.73 8.58
C MET A 33 -1.85 9.63 9.53
N ALA A 34 -1.44 9.97 10.76
CA ALA A 34 -0.96 8.99 11.71
C ALA A 34 -2.07 8.03 12.16
N LEU A 35 -3.28 8.56 12.43
CA LEU A 35 -4.45 7.74 12.75
C LEU A 35 -4.85 6.83 11.59
N LEU A 36 -4.78 7.35 10.36
CA LEU A 36 -5.08 6.58 9.17
C LEU A 36 -4.11 5.40 9.00
N TYR A 37 -2.81 5.63 9.23
CA TYR A 37 -1.81 4.56 9.15
C TYR A 37 -1.94 3.53 10.27
N ASP A 38 -2.26 3.95 11.51
CA ASP A 38 -2.54 3.04 12.63
C ASP A 38 -3.73 2.12 12.32
N GLU A 39 -4.82 2.67 11.79
CA GLU A 39 -6.00 1.89 11.42
C GLU A 39 -5.73 0.94 10.24
N MET A 40 -4.93 1.39 9.27
CA MET A 40 -4.48 0.54 8.15
C MET A 40 -3.62 -0.63 8.64
N GLU A 41 -2.68 -0.40 9.56
CA GLU A 41 -1.85 -1.46 10.13
C GLU A 41 -2.71 -2.49 10.86
N LYS A 42 -3.64 -2.04 11.70
CA LYS A 42 -4.61 -2.91 12.40
C LYS A 42 -5.41 -3.75 11.41
N THR A 43 -6.01 -3.11 10.41
CA THR A 43 -6.80 -3.79 9.37
C THR A 43 -5.98 -4.87 8.66
N ILE A 44 -4.74 -4.56 8.25
CA ILE A 44 -3.87 -5.51 7.56
C ILE A 44 -3.57 -6.74 8.44
N LYS A 45 -3.30 -6.51 9.73
CA LYS A 45 -3.04 -7.58 10.71
C LYS A 45 -4.28 -8.43 10.98
N ASP A 46 -5.45 -7.82 11.11
CA ASP A 46 -6.72 -8.51 11.37
C ASP A 46 -7.11 -9.45 10.21
N PHE A 47 -6.79 -9.06 8.97
CA PHE A 47 -6.94 -9.94 7.80
C PHE A 47 -5.87 -11.03 7.69
N GLY A 48 -4.87 -11.04 8.57
CA GLY A 48 -3.82 -12.07 8.62
C GLY A 48 -2.68 -11.89 7.62
N PHE A 49 -2.54 -10.71 7.01
CA PHE A 49 -1.41 -10.42 6.13
C PHE A 49 -0.13 -10.18 6.94
N ILE A 50 0.99 -10.65 6.40
CA ILE A 50 2.32 -10.50 7.03
C ILE A 50 3.12 -9.38 6.35
N HIS A 51 2.82 -9.10 5.08
CA HIS A 51 3.50 -8.09 4.29
C HIS A 51 2.50 -7.14 3.63
N GLY A 52 2.76 -5.83 3.75
CA GLY A 52 2.05 -4.79 3.02
C GLY A 52 3.02 -4.09 2.07
N GLU A 53 2.60 -3.86 0.83
CA GLU A 53 3.38 -3.09 -0.15
C GLU A 53 2.62 -1.85 -0.63
N MET A 54 3.37 -0.81 -0.99
CA MET A 54 2.86 0.43 -1.58
C MET A 54 3.60 0.73 -2.87
N THR A 55 3.26 -0.02 -3.92
CA THR A 55 3.93 0.07 -5.24
C THR A 55 3.55 1.32 -6.03
N GLN A 56 2.45 1.99 -5.65
CA GLN A 56 1.87 3.14 -6.35
C GLN A 56 2.47 4.49 -5.93
N VAL A 57 3.50 4.50 -5.07
CA VAL A 57 4.13 5.74 -4.60
C VAL A 57 5.17 6.20 -5.61
N ALA A 58 4.91 7.33 -6.27
CA ALA A 58 5.85 7.93 -7.22
C ALA A 58 7.18 8.30 -6.54
N GLU A 59 8.30 8.14 -7.24
CA GLU A 59 9.63 8.56 -6.77
C GLU A 59 9.70 10.07 -6.48
N THR A 60 8.91 10.87 -7.21
CA THR A 60 8.78 12.32 -7.04
C THR A 60 7.95 12.71 -5.81
N ALA A 61 7.20 11.78 -5.21
CA ALA A 61 6.39 12.03 -4.01
C ALA A 61 7.26 12.00 -2.74
N GLY A 62 8.20 12.94 -2.63
CA GLY A 62 9.22 12.96 -1.58
C GLY A 62 8.65 12.98 -0.16
N GLN A 63 7.56 13.71 0.09
CA GLN A 63 6.91 13.74 1.41
C GLN A 63 6.32 12.38 1.78
N MET A 64 5.52 11.79 0.88
CA MET A 64 4.94 10.45 1.09
C MET A 64 6.02 9.41 1.37
N ARG A 65 7.13 9.42 0.64
CA ARG A 65 8.24 8.47 0.86
C ARG A 65 8.89 8.65 2.24
N LYS A 66 9.03 9.89 2.74
CA LYS A 66 9.52 10.15 4.10
C LYS A 66 8.54 9.62 5.14
N ASP A 67 7.24 9.86 4.94
CA ASP A 67 6.20 9.38 5.85
C ASP A 67 6.24 7.84 5.95
N LEU A 68 6.37 7.13 4.83
CA LEU A 68 6.48 5.67 4.82
C LEU A 68 7.72 5.15 5.55
N ILE A 69 8.87 5.82 5.40
CA ILE A 69 10.09 5.45 6.13
C ILE A 69 9.90 5.65 7.64
N ASN A 70 9.27 6.76 8.04
CA ASN A 70 8.98 7.04 9.45
C ASN A 70 8.03 5.99 10.07
N LEU A 71 7.21 5.33 9.26
CA LEU A 71 6.29 4.28 9.66
C LEU A 71 6.89 2.87 9.57
N GLY A 72 8.20 2.77 9.33
CA GLY A 72 8.92 1.48 9.23
C GLY A 72 8.90 0.85 7.83
N GLY A 73 8.34 1.53 6.83
CA GLY A 73 8.40 1.12 5.43
C GLY A 73 9.83 1.15 4.89
N GLN A 74 10.17 0.14 4.08
CA GLN A 74 11.49 0.01 3.49
C GLN A 74 11.40 0.17 1.97
N PRO A 75 12.11 1.15 1.36
CA PRO A 75 12.22 1.23 -0.09
C PRO A 75 12.82 -0.06 -0.65
N TYR A 76 12.00 -0.85 -1.35
CA TYR A 76 12.40 -2.17 -1.83
C TYR A 76 12.75 -2.20 -3.32
N LYS A 77 11.90 -1.60 -4.16
CA LYS A 77 12.06 -1.62 -5.63
C LYS A 77 11.37 -0.42 -6.27
N ASN A 78 12.01 0.17 -7.28
CA ASN A 78 11.37 1.16 -8.15
C ASN A 78 10.96 0.50 -9.47
N HIS A 79 9.70 0.68 -9.86
CA HIS A 79 9.16 0.15 -11.11
C HIS A 79 9.08 1.25 -12.17
N ARG A 80 9.29 0.89 -13.43
CA ARG A 80 9.05 1.77 -14.59
C ARG A 80 7.88 1.20 -15.39
N VAL A 81 6.82 1.99 -15.54
CA VAL A 81 5.62 1.60 -16.28
C VAL A 81 5.75 2.12 -17.70
N TYR A 82 5.65 1.23 -18.68
CA TYR A 82 5.64 1.56 -20.10
C TYR A 82 4.27 1.24 -20.68
N HIS A 83 3.79 2.08 -21.58
CA HIS A 83 2.55 1.88 -22.30
C HIS A 83 2.82 1.94 -23.80
N LYS A 84 2.31 0.95 -24.54
CA LYS A 84 2.25 0.95 -26.00
C LYS A 84 0.79 0.89 -26.41
N LYS A 85 0.32 1.93 -27.11
CA LYS A 85 -0.98 1.88 -27.77
C LYS A 85 -0.88 0.91 -28.95
N ILE A 86 -1.69 -0.14 -28.95
CA ILE A 86 -1.84 -1.05 -30.08
C ILE A 86 -3.02 -0.53 -30.89
N ALA A 87 -2.80 -0.30 -32.19
CA ALA A 87 -3.80 0.15 -33.15
C ALA A 87 -4.71 -1.01 -33.57
#